data_AF-A0A9D9DCG0-F1
#
_entry.id   AF-A0A9D9DCG0-F1
#
_cell.length_a   1.000
_cell.length_b   1.000
_cell.length_c   1.000
_cell.angle_alpha   90.00
_cell.angle_beta   90.00
_cell.angle_gamma   90.00
#
_symmetry.space_group_name_H-M   'P 1'
#
loop_
_entity.id
_entity.type
_entity.pdbx_description
1 polymer ?
#
loop_
_entity_poly.entity_id
_entity_poly.type
_entity_poly.pdbx_seq_one_letter_code
_entity_poly.pdbx_strand_id
1 'polypeptide(L)'
;GGGNVQVVVTDGFTGNIVLKTVEGTAKLIKRVLVDNLKKSILAIIGAFFLVHVFKRLKNKIDPRSYAGATFLGLRGFAVKTHGNSDALAFANSIKYASDLTGANLNDMIASRAAALASVRAEIGTTDEK
;
A
#
# COMPACT_ATOMS: atom_id res chain seq x y z
N GLY A 1 -11.17 5.89 -15.88
CA GLY A 1 -12.07 6.40 -14.83
C GLY A 1 -11.30 6.45 -13.53
N GLY A 2 -11.23 7.65 -12.92
CA GLY A 2 -10.73 7.95 -11.57
C GLY A 2 -9.32 7.44 -11.23
N GLY A 3 -8.27 8.22 -11.48
CA GLY A 3 -6.90 7.79 -11.13
C GLY A 3 -5.78 8.79 -11.36
N ASN A 4 -6.00 10.09 -11.15
CA ASN A 4 -4.95 11.11 -11.32
C ASN A 4 -4.21 11.44 -10.01
N VAL A 5 -4.44 10.70 -8.92
CA VAL A 5 -3.84 10.98 -7.60
C VAL A 5 -2.75 9.94 -7.32
N GLN A 6 -1.52 10.41 -7.11
CA GLN A 6 -0.38 9.55 -6.76
C GLN A 6 -0.16 9.45 -5.25
N VAL A 7 -0.59 10.45 -4.47
CA VAL A 7 -0.40 10.53 -3.02
C VAL A 7 -1.69 10.99 -2.34
N VAL A 8 -2.11 10.26 -1.32
CA VAL A 8 -3.25 10.62 -0.44
C VAL A 8 -2.70 10.80 0.98
N VAL A 9 -3.02 11.92 1.62
CA VAL A 9 -2.60 12.23 3.00
C VAL A 9 -3.82 12.17 3.91
N THR A 10 -3.67 11.53 5.06
CA THR A 10 -4.73 11.36 6.06
C THR A 10 -4.10 11.19 7.44
N ASP A 11 -4.87 11.43 8.50
CA ASP A 11 -4.43 11.07 9.85
C ASP A 11 -4.41 9.54 10.02
N GLY A 12 -3.69 9.07 11.05
CA GLY A 12 -3.51 7.64 11.28
C GLY A 12 -4.80 6.89 11.60
N PHE A 13 -5.80 7.55 12.21
CA PHE A 13 -7.07 6.93 12.58
C PHE A 13 -7.95 6.72 11.34
N THR A 14 -8.20 7.80 10.59
CA THR A 14 -8.97 7.75 9.34
C THR A 14 -8.31 6.82 8.32
N GLY A 15 -6.98 6.94 8.15
CA GLY A 15 -6.22 6.06 7.25
C GLY A 15 -6.33 4.58 7.62
N ASN A 16 -6.28 4.24 8.91
CA ASN A 16 -6.42 2.87 9.37
C ASN A 16 -7.84 2.33 9.15
N ILE A 17 -8.88 3.13 9.39
CA ILE A 17 -10.28 2.76 9.09
C ILE A 17 -10.43 2.45 7.60
N VAL A 18 -9.95 3.35 6.73
CA VAL A 18 -10.06 3.18 5.28
C VAL A 18 -9.30 1.92 4.83
N LEU A 19 -8.06 1.73 5.28
CA LEU A 19 -7.25 0.57 4.92
C LEU A 19 -7.94 -0.74 5.33
N LYS A 20 -8.43 -0.84 6.57
CA LYS A 20 -9.12 -2.03 7.08
C LYS A 20 -10.45 -2.28 6.38
N THR A 21 -11.16 -1.22 6.01
CA THR A 21 -12.39 -1.31 5.23
C THR A 21 -12.11 -1.87 3.84
N VAL A 22 -11.07 -1.37 3.14
CA VAL A 22 -10.67 -1.88 1.82
C VAL A 22 -10.25 -3.35 1.90
N GLU A 23 -9.42 -3.72 2.87
CA GLU A 23 -9.03 -5.12 3.11
C GLU A 23 -10.25 -6.03 3.39
N GLY A 24 -11.20 -5.56 4.19
CA GLY A 24 -12.43 -6.27 4.53
C GLY A 24 -13.34 -6.48 3.31
N THR A 25 -13.56 -5.42 2.54
CA THR A 25 -14.37 -5.45 1.32
C THR A 25 -13.78 -6.39 0.27
N ALA A 26 -12.45 -6.35 0.06
CA ALA A 26 -11.78 -7.27 -0.86
C ALA A 26 -11.96 -8.75 -0.46
N LYS A 27 -11.85 -9.05 0.85
CA LYS A 27 -12.09 -10.39 1.38
C LYS A 27 -13.54 -10.83 1.20
N LEU A 28 -14.50 -9.92 1.41
CA LEU A 28 -15.93 -10.17 1.22
C LEU A 28 -16.25 -10.51 -0.24
N ILE A 29 -15.80 -9.67 -1.18
CA ILE A 29 -16.01 -9.88 -2.63
C ILE A 29 -15.45 -11.24 -3.05
N LYS A 30 -14.21 -11.54 -2.64
CA LYS A 30 -13.58 -12.84 -2.94
C LYS A 30 -14.41 -14.01 -2.40
N ARG A 31 -14.88 -13.93 -1.15
CA ARG A 31 -15.69 -14.98 -0.52
C ARG A 31 -16.99 -15.20 -1.29
N VAL A 32 -17.76 -14.12 -1.50
CA VAL A 32 -19.04 -14.18 -2.21
C VAL A 32 -18.86 -14.74 -3.62
N LEU A 33 -17.81 -14.34 -4.34
CA LEU A 33 -17.53 -14.86 -5.67
C LEU A 33 -17.26 -16.37 -5.65
N VAL A 34 -16.35 -16.83 -4.78
CA VAL A 34 -15.98 -18.24 -4.69
C VAL A 34 -17.17 -19.11 -4.26
N ASP A 35 -17.95 -18.64 -3.30
CA ASP A 35 -19.11 -19.37 -2.79
C ASP A 35 -20.19 -19.55 -3.85
N ASN A 36 -20.42 -18.53 -4.70
CA ASN A 36 -21.38 -18.64 -5.80
C ASN A 36 -20.87 -19.52 -6.95
N LEU A 37 -19.57 -19.44 -7.29
CA LEU A 37 -18.98 -20.31 -8.31
C LEU A 37 -19.10 -21.79 -7.94
N LYS A 38 -18.92 -22.14 -6.66
CA LYS A 38 -18.99 -23.53 -6.18
C LYS A 38 -20.41 -24.11 -6.15
N LYS A 39 -21.45 -23.27 -6.16
CA LYS A 39 -22.85 -23.72 -6.09
C LYS A 39 -23.41 -24.24 -7.42
N SER A 40 -22.70 -24.04 -8.54
CA SER A 40 -23.18 -24.43 -9.86
C SER A 40 -22.09 -25.17 -10.66
N ILE A 41 -22.38 -26.39 -11.09
CA ILE A 41 -21.47 -27.18 -11.93
C ILE A 41 -21.14 -26.44 -13.23
N LEU A 42 -22.11 -25.76 -13.83
CA LEU A 42 -21.90 -24.91 -15.02
C LEU A 42 -20.95 -23.75 -14.72
N ALA A 43 -21.07 -23.12 -13.55
CA ALA A 43 -20.18 -22.03 -13.15
C ALA A 43 -18.74 -22.53 -12.89
N ILE A 44 -18.58 -23.74 -12.34
CA ILE A 44 -17.26 -24.38 -12.18
C ILE A 44 -16.61 -24.65 -13.54
N ILE A 45 -17.37 -25.19 -14.50
CA ILE A 45 -16.89 -25.42 -15.86
C ILE A 45 -16.54 -24.09 -16.55
N GLY A 46 -17.39 -23.06 -16.42
CA GLY A 46 -17.08 -21.72 -16.91
C GLY A 46 -15.81 -21.14 -16.29
N ALA A 47 -15.62 -21.33 -14.98
CA ALA A 47 -14.42 -20.88 -14.28
C ALA A 47 -13.13 -21.59 -14.75
N PHE A 48 -13.24 -22.84 -15.20
CA PHE A 48 -12.13 -23.57 -15.79
C PHE A 48 -11.62 -22.89 -17.07
N PHE A 49 -12.51 -22.49 -17.97
CA PHE A 49 -12.12 -21.73 -19.16
C PHE A 49 -11.51 -20.35 -18.82
N LEU A 50 -11.93 -19.76 -17.70
CA LEU A 50 -11.43 -18.47 -17.22
C LEU A 50 -10.19 -18.58 -16.31
N VAL A 51 -9.59 -19.77 -16.14
CA VAL A 51 -8.48 -19.99 -15.20
C VAL A 51 -7.31 -19.02 -15.40
N HIS A 52 -6.98 -18.70 -16.66
CA HIS A 52 -5.91 -17.75 -17.00
C HIS A 52 -6.26 -16.30 -16.61
N VAL A 53 -7.54 -15.93 -16.69
CA VAL A 53 -8.02 -14.61 -16.27
C VAL A 53 -7.97 -14.51 -14.75
N PHE A 54 -8.47 -15.53 -14.05
CA PHE A 54 -8.40 -15.57 -12.58
C PHE A 54 -6.97 -15.60 -12.05
N LYS A 55 -6.06 -16.30 -12.73
CA LYS A 55 -4.63 -16.28 -12.36
C LYS A 55 -4.01 -14.90 -12.52
N ARG A 56 -4.30 -14.20 -13.64
CA ARG A 56 -3.86 -12.81 -13.85
C ARG A 56 -4.45 -11.86 -12.81
N LEU A 57 -5.74 -12.02 -12.49
CA LEU A 57 -6.43 -11.24 -11.47
C LEU A 57 -5.81 -11.46 -10.08
N LYS A 58 -5.57 -12.72 -9.71
CA LYS A 58 -4.90 -13.08 -8.45
C LYS A 58 -3.54 -12.40 -8.35
N ASN A 59 -2.74 -12.42 -9.42
CA ASN A 59 -1.42 -11.81 -9.41
C ASN A 59 -1.47 -10.28 -9.28
N LYS A 60 -2.46 -9.61 -9.90
CA LYS A 60 -2.63 -8.15 -9.76
C LYS A 60 -3.08 -7.71 -8.36
N ILE A 61 -3.84 -8.56 -7.68
CA ILE A 61 -4.42 -8.27 -6.37
C ILE A 61 -3.59 -8.95 -5.25
N ASP A 62 -2.46 -9.59 -5.59
CA ASP A 62 -1.64 -10.28 -4.60
C ASP A 62 -0.97 -9.26 -3.68
N PRO A 63 -1.28 -9.24 -2.36
CA PRO A 63 -0.63 -8.33 -1.43
C PRO A 63 0.88 -8.61 -1.31
N ARG A 64 1.35 -9.83 -1.65
CA ARG A 64 2.77 -10.23 -1.51
C ARG A 64 3.72 -9.54 -2.48
N SER A 65 3.18 -8.99 -3.58
CA SER A 65 3.96 -8.19 -4.53
C SER A 65 4.16 -6.74 -4.07
N TYR A 66 3.41 -6.27 -3.08
CA TYR A 66 3.62 -4.94 -2.51
C TYR A 66 4.67 -5.03 -1.41
N ALA A 67 5.62 -4.11 -1.44
CA ALA A 67 6.61 -3.98 -0.37
C ALA A 67 5.95 -3.53 0.94
N GLY A 68 6.60 -3.81 2.07
CA GLY A 68 6.13 -3.40 3.40
C GLY A 68 5.90 -1.89 3.53
N ALA A 69 5.21 -1.49 4.59
CA ALA A 69 4.93 -0.08 4.87
C ALA A 69 6.17 0.64 5.42
N THR A 70 6.57 1.75 4.79
CA THR A 70 7.70 2.59 5.24
C THR A 70 7.26 3.54 6.34
N PHE A 71 8.00 3.53 7.45
CA PHE A 71 7.82 4.47 8.56
C PHE A 71 8.76 5.65 8.32
N LEU A 72 8.17 6.83 8.16
CA LEU A 72 8.85 8.10 7.92
C LEU A 72 8.96 8.91 9.21
N GLY A 73 9.86 9.90 9.24
CA GLY A 73 10.06 10.78 10.39
C GLY A 73 10.99 10.24 11.47
N LEU A 74 11.71 9.15 11.19
CA LEU A 74 12.78 8.62 12.04
C LEU A 74 14.14 9.19 11.58
N ARG A 75 15.20 8.98 12.38
CA ARG A 75 16.59 9.28 11.94
C ARG A 75 17.11 8.36 10.83
N GLY A 76 16.31 7.37 10.45
CA GLY A 76 16.49 6.44 9.34
C GLY A 76 15.12 6.10 8.78
N PHE A 77 14.95 4.91 8.22
CA PHE A 77 13.63 4.38 7.90
C PHE A 77 13.46 2.98 8.46
N ALA A 78 12.21 2.61 8.74
CA ALA A 78 11.85 1.25 9.09
C ALA A 78 10.78 0.76 8.11
N VAL A 79 10.96 -0.44 7.55
CA VAL A 79 9.98 -1.08 6.68
C VAL A 79 9.27 -2.16 7.47
N LYS A 80 7.96 -2.01 7.67
CA LYS A 80 7.12 -2.99 8.34
C LYS A 80 6.53 -3.97 7.35
N THR A 81 6.90 -5.24 7.46
CA THR A 81 6.28 -6.34 6.72
C THR A 81 5.01 -6.82 7.42
N HIS A 82 4.05 -7.36 6.67
CA HIS A 82 2.84 -7.92 7.25
C HIS A 82 3.20 -9.14 8.13
N GLY A 83 2.55 -9.35 9.28
CA GLY A 83 2.94 -10.41 10.23
C GLY A 83 2.78 -11.83 9.68
N ASN A 84 1.86 -12.03 8.73
CA ASN A 84 1.63 -13.29 8.02
C ASN A 84 2.30 -13.33 6.63
N SER A 85 3.47 -12.70 6.50
CA SER A 85 4.22 -12.66 5.23
C SER A 85 4.93 -13.99 4.97
N ASP A 86 4.91 -14.44 3.72
CA ASP A 86 5.72 -15.57 3.28
C ASP A 86 7.14 -15.12 2.88
N ALA A 87 8.02 -16.09 2.60
CA ALA A 87 9.41 -15.82 2.24
C ALA A 87 9.56 -14.85 1.06
N LEU A 88 8.64 -14.91 0.08
CA LEU A 88 8.63 -14.03 -1.08
C LEU A 88 8.29 -12.58 -0.68
N ALA A 89 7.23 -12.38 0.10
CA ALA A 89 6.85 -11.05 0.60
C ALA A 89 7.96 -10.43 1.47
N PHE A 90 8.65 -11.25 2.27
CA PHE A 90 9.77 -10.81 3.08
C PHE A 90 10.98 -10.40 2.21
N ALA A 91 11.35 -11.23 1.23
CA ALA A 91 12.43 -10.92 0.28
C ALA A 91 12.15 -9.62 -0.51
N ASN A 92 10.91 -9.42 -0.96
CA ASN A 92 10.49 -8.18 -1.62
C ASN A 92 10.64 -6.95 -0.71
N SER A 93 10.36 -7.11 0.59
CA SER A 93 10.49 -6.02 1.55
C SER A 93 11.95 -5.66 1.86
N ILE A 94 12.84 -6.65 1.92
CA ILE A 94 14.29 -6.42 2.02
C ILE A 94 14.79 -5.68 0.78
N LYS A 95 14.40 -6.15 -0.42
CA LYS A 95 14.77 -5.48 -1.68
C LYS A 95 14.30 -4.03 -1.67
N TYR A 96 13.05 -3.79 -1.29
CA TYR A 96 12.51 -2.44 -1.19
C TYR A 96 13.27 -1.57 -0.18
N ALA A 97 13.61 -2.10 1.00
CA ALA A 97 14.46 -1.38 1.95
C ALA A 97 15.82 -1.02 1.33
N SER A 98 16.44 -1.93 0.58
CA SER A 98 17.69 -1.66 -0.16
C SER A 98 17.49 -0.56 -1.22
N ASP A 99 16.38 -0.57 -1.95
CA ASP A 99 16.06 0.45 -2.94
C ASP A 99 15.86 1.83 -2.29
N LEU A 100 15.22 1.88 -1.11
CA LEU A 100 15.06 3.12 -0.32
C LEU A 100 16.41 3.69 0.15
N THR A 101 17.34 2.83 0.60
CA THR A 101 18.71 3.24 0.93
C THR A 101 19.43 3.77 -0.30
N GLY A 102 19.39 3.03 -1.42
CA GLY A 102 20.06 3.43 -2.66
C GLY A 102 19.54 4.75 -3.24
N ALA A 103 18.28 5.09 -2.97
CA ALA A 103 17.67 6.36 -3.35
C ALA A 103 17.95 7.53 -2.39
N ASN A 104 18.68 7.31 -1.29
CA ASN A 104 18.92 8.29 -0.21
C ASN A 104 17.62 8.97 0.27
N LEU A 105 16.53 8.21 0.38
CA LEU A 105 15.19 8.75 0.64
C LEU A 105 15.15 9.56 1.95
N ASN A 106 15.80 9.07 3.00
CA ASN A 106 15.76 9.71 4.31
C ASN A 106 16.42 11.10 4.29
N ASP A 107 17.60 11.21 3.68
CA ASP A 107 18.34 12.48 3.57
C ASP A 107 17.58 13.48 2.70
N MET A 108 16.92 12.99 1.64
CA MET A 108 16.08 13.81 0.78
C MET A 108 14.88 14.38 1.53
N ILE A 109 14.18 13.55 2.32
CA ILE A 109 13.05 14.00 3.14
C ILE A 109 13.52 14.98 4.21
N ALA A 110 14.61 14.68 4.92
CA ALA A 110 15.15 15.54 5.96
C ALA A 110 15.54 16.93 5.41
N SER A 111 16.24 16.96 4.28
CA SER A 111 16.65 18.20 3.61
C SER A 111 15.44 19.04 3.17
N ARG A 112 14.42 18.41 2.58
CA ARG A 112 13.20 19.11 2.16
C ARG A 112 12.35 19.59 3.34
N ALA A 113 12.26 18.80 4.40
CA ALA A 113 11.55 19.19 5.61
C ALA A 113 12.21 20.39 6.30
N ALA A 114 13.55 20.43 6.36
CA ALA A 114 14.29 21.57 6.89
C ALA A 114 14.06 22.85 6.06
N ALA A 115 14.10 22.75 4.73
CA ALA A 115 13.84 23.87 3.83
C ALA A 115 12.40 24.40 3.95
N LEU A 116 11.42 23.52 4.20
CA LEU A 116 10.03 23.94 4.44
C LEU A 116 9.85 24.58 5.83
N ALA A 117 10.63 24.17 6.82
CA ALA A 117 10.54 24.73 8.17
C ALA A 117 10.94 26.20 8.23
N SER A 118 11.97 26.61 7.47
CA SER A 118 12.34 28.03 7.36
C SER A 118 11.25 28.85 6.67
N VAL A 119 10.65 28.34 5.59
CA VAL A 119 9.52 29.00 4.90
C VAL A 119 8.31 29.13 5.82
N ARG A 120 7.99 28.09 6.60
CA ARG A 120 6.89 28.14 7.57
C ARG A 120 7.15 29.17 8.67
N ALA A 121 8.38 29.31 9.13
CA ALA A 121 8.75 30.32 10.13
C ALA A 121 8.57 31.74 9.59
N GLU A 122 8.92 32.00 8.32
CA GLU A 122 8.68 33.29 7.66
C GLU A 122 7.18 33.60 7.53
N ILE A 123 6.37 32.64 7.07
CA ILE A 123 4.91 32.82 6.92
C ILE A 123 4.22 33.06 8.27
N GLY A 124 4.60 32.31 9.32
CA GLY A 124 4.03 32.42 10.66
C GLY A 124 4.30 33.76 11.38
N THR A 125 5.24 34.57 10.90
CA THR A 125 5.48 35.93 11.43
C THR A 125 4.58 37.00 10.81
N THR A 126 3.77 36.66 9.80
CA THR A 126 2.94 37.64 9.07
C THR A 126 1.52 37.75 9.63
N ASP A 127 1.06 36.78 10.43
CA ASP A 127 -0.30 36.75 11.01
C ASP A 127 -0.42 37.46 12.38
N GLU A 128 0.65 38.11 12.89
CA GLU A 128 0.67 38.85 14.17
C GLU A 128 0.73 40.40 14.02
N LYS A 129 0.24 40.97 12.91
CA LYS A 129 0.08 42.44 12.81
C LYS A 129 -1.32 42.87 12.40
#